data_AF-E6ZWI4-F1
#
_entry.id   AF-E6ZWI4-F1
#
_cell.length_a   1.000
_cell.length_b   1.000
_cell.length_c   1.000
_cell.angle_alpha   90.00
_cell.angle_beta   90.00
_cell.angle_gamma   90.00
#
_symmetry.space_group_name_H-M   'P 1'
#
loop_
_entity.id
_entity.type
_entity.pdbx_description
1 polymer ?
#
loop_
_entity_poly.entity_id
_entity_poly.type
_entity_poly.pdbx_seq_one_letter_code
_entity_poly.pdbx_strand_id
1 'polypeptide(L)'
;MAPSASAAVVEHCFYCFAVIEHELDSKSTPAPTPPFSDNGQEYPLFVTWNIFPHSSVSRKSNVVSISPQATARLRGCIGTFEPYPLAQGLAEYASISAFKDHRFSPISQSELARLECGVSLLTGFEECDDYLDWEVGVHGIYIHLPNPALAPKPLLGGGNEDSASSSSGSGASTPAPASSKKSRLSRAGPAFLTATYLPDVIPDQGWTKQEAIDSAIRKAGFTGRITDDIRNALRVRRYRSEKVQCTYADYVAWKQDQ
;
A
#
# COMPACT_ATOMS: atom_id res chain seq x y z
N MET A 1 24.70 21.57 9.64
CA MET A 1 23.35 21.22 9.17
C MET A 1 22.57 20.73 10.37
N ALA A 2 21.48 21.39 10.74
CA ALA A 2 20.58 20.85 11.77
C ALA A 2 20.03 19.51 11.27
N PRO A 3 19.84 18.49 12.14
CA PRO A 3 19.15 17.28 11.72
C PRO A 3 17.79 17.67 11.15
N SER A 4 17.48 17.21 9.94
CA SER A 4 16.12 17.31 9.40
C SER A 4 15.19 16.65 10.41
N ALA A 5 14.13 17.34 10.81
CA ALA A 5 13.11 16.74 11.68
C ALA A 5 12.54 15.48 10.98
N SER A 6 12.33 14.41 11.76
CA SER A 6 11.70 13.17 11.28
C SER A 6 10.32 13.50 10.71
N ALA A 7 10.00 12.99 9.52
CA ALA A 7 8.68 13.16 8.91
C ALA A 7 7.62 12.40 9.72
N ALA A 8 7.98 11.25 10.30
CA ALA A 8 7.09 10.48 11.15
C ALA A 8 7.39 10.75 12.63
N VAL A 9 6.37 11.13 13.40
CA VAL A 9 6.45 11.39 14.85
C VAL A 9 5.36 10.62 15.60
N VAL A 10 5.59 10.31 16.88
CA VAL A 10 4.72 9.43 17.67
C VAL A 10 3.30 9.96 17.81
N GLU A 11 3.13 11.28 17.75
CA GLU A 11 1.86 12.01 17.75
C GLU A 11 0.94 11.59 16.59
N HIS A 12 1.50 11.10 15.48
CA HIS A 12 0.72 10.50 14.39
C HIS A 12 -0.03 9.26 14.86
N CYS A 13 0.63 8.38 15.63
CA CYS A 13 -0.01 7.20 16.20
C CYS A 13 -1.04 7.57 17.28
N PHE A 14 -0.77 8.59 18.09
CA PHE A 14 -1.75 9.10 19.07
C PHE A 14 -3.02 9.61 18.39
N TYR A 15 -2.87 10.31 17.26
CA TYR A 15 -4.01 10.75 16.48
C TYR A 15 -4.81 9.57 15.89
N CYS A 16 -4.14 8.56 15.35
CA CYS A 16 -4.81 7.34 14.88
C CYS A 16 -5.60 6.64 16.00
N PHE A 17 -5.06 6.57 17.23
CA PHE A 17 -5.79 6.05 18.38
C PHE A 17 -7.01 6.89 18.74
N ALA A 18 -6.88 8.23 18.77
CA ALA A 18 -7.98 9.13 19.06
C ALA A 18 -9.13 8.98 18.03
N VAL A 19 -8.80 8.75 16.76
CA VAL A 19 -9.76 8.49 15.68
C VAL A 19 -10.53 7.20 15.91
N ILE A 20 -9.86 6.09 16.19
CA ILE A 20 -10.57 4.82 16.40
C ILE A 20 -11.33 4.79 17.73
N GLU A 21 -10.85 5.47 18.78
CA GLU A 21 -11.61 5.66 20.02
C GLU A 21 -12.91 6.42 19.77
N HIS A 22 -12.84 7.51 18.99
CA HIS A 22 -14.01 8.30 18.63
C HIS A 22 -15.02 7.49 17.82
N GLU A 23 -14.58 6.65 16.88
CA GLU A 23 -15.49 5.79 16.10
C GLU A 23 -16.13 4.67 16.94
N LEU A 24 -15.42 4.17 17.97
CA LEU A 24 -15.95 3.15 18.87
C LEU A 24 -16.92 3.70 19.93
N ASP A 25 -16.83 4.99 20.25
CA ASP A 25 -17.74 5.66 21.18
C ASP A 25 -18.80 6.48 20.43
N SER A 26 -20.01 5.93 20.35
CA SER A 26 -21.16 6.55 19.67
C SER A 26 -21.61 7.90 20.26
N LYS A 27 -21.07 8.32 21.40
CA LYS A 27 -21.36 9.63 22.02
C LYS A 27 -20.20 10.62 21.94
N SER A 28 -19.05 10.18 21.41
CA SER A 28 -17.85 11.01 21.35
C SER A 28 -18.07 12.22 20.47
N THR A 29 -18.00 13.41 21.06
CA THR A 29 -18.02 14.70 20.36
C THR A 29 -17.17 15.69 21.16
N PRO A 30 -16.43 16.61 20.53
CA PRO A 30 -16.22 16.79 19.08
C PRO A 30 -15.28 15.72 18.47
N ALA A 31 -15.12 15.75 17.14
CA ALA A 31 -14.15 14.90 16.45
C ALA A 31 -12.72 15.19 16.93
N PRO A 32 -11.83 14.18 16.95
CA PRO A 32 -10.46 14.37 17.41
C PRO A 32 -9.69 15.32 16.50
N THR A 33 -8.91 16.22 17.10
CA THR A 33 -8.02 17.15 16.41
C THR A 33 -6.59 16.60 16.38
N PRO A 34 -5.84 16.76 15.28
CA PRO A 34 -4.44 16.37 15.22
C PRO A 34 -3.59 17.08 16.28
N PRO A 35 -2.80 16.36 17.10
CA PRO A 35 -1.88 16.95 18.08
C PRO A 35 -0.54 17.40 17.47
N PHE A 36 -0.49 17.61 16.15
CA PHE A 36 0.70 17.99 15.39
C PHE A 36 0.31 18.98 14.30
N SER A 37 1.29 19.76 13.82
CA SER A 37 1.12 20.61 12.65
C SER A 37 1.47 19.83 11.39
N ASP A 38 0.53 19.73 10.46
CA ASP A 38 0.78 19.08 9.17
C ASP A 38 1.55 19.97 8.19
N ASN A 39 1.57 21.29 8.38
CA ASN A 39 2.20 22.28 7.50
C ASN A 39 1.86 22.10 6.01
N GLY A 40 0.69 21.55 5.70
CA GLY A 40 0.29 21.20 4.32
C GLY A 40 1.12 20.07 3.69
N GLN A 41 1.81 19.26 4.50
CA GLN A 41 2.59 18.12 4.02
C GLN A 41 1.68 16.98 3.58
N GLU A 42 2.08 16.32 2.50
CA GLU A 42 1.38 15.18 1.93
C GLU A 42 2.35 14.01 1.80
N TYR A 43 1.87 12.82 2.16
CA TYR A 43 2.67 11.60 2.10
C TYR A 43 1.82 10.45 1.59
N PRO A 44 2.38 9.56 0.76
CA PRO A 44 1.90 8.19 0.72
C PRO A 44 2.12 7.58 2.11
N LEU A 45 1.08 6.98 2.68
CA LEU A 45 1.10 6.57 4.07
C LEU A 45 0.35 5.27 4.31
N PHE A 46 0.75 4.56 5.35
CA PHE A 46 0.12 3.33 5.82
C PHE A 46 -0.12 3.41 7.32
N VAL A 47 -1.32 3.03 7.73
CA VAL A 47 -1.64 2.81 9.15
C VAL A 47 -1.78 1.33 9.39
N THR A 48 -1.03 0.84 10.38
CA THR A 48 -0.96 -0.55 10.79
C THR A 48 -1.43 -0.68 12.22
N TRP A 49 -2.31 -1.63 12.46
CA TRP A 49 -2.70 -2.08 13.79
C TRP A 49 -2.06 -3.43 14.04
N ASN A 50 -1.36 -3.56 15.15
CA ASN A 50 -0.93 -4.84 15.70
C ASN A 50 -1.65 -5.10 17.02
N ILE A 51 -1.77 -6.36 17.41
CA ILE A 51 -2.40 -6.76 18.66
C ILE A 51 -1.54 -7.76 19.44
N PHE A 52 -1.39 -7.50 20.73
CA PHE A 52 -0.71 -8.41 21.64
C PHE A 52 -1.67 -9.52 22.14
N PRO A 53 -1.19 -10.76 22.30
CA PRO A 53 -1.95 -11.83 22.95
C PRO A 53 -2.39 -11.42 24.37
N HIS A 54 -3.51 -11.96 24.84
CA HIS A 54 -3.98 -11.68 26.21
C HIS A 54 -2.96 -12.05 27.28
N SER A 55 -2.23 -13.15 27.11
CA SER A 55 -1.18 -13.60 28.02
C SER A 55 0.00 -12.63 28.12
N SER A 56 0.17 -11.77 27.12
CA SER A 56 1.25 -10.80 27.05
C SER A 56 0.92 -9.48 27.73
N VAL A 57 -0.33 -9.28 28.16
CA VAL A 57 -0.80 -8.01 28.70
C VAL A 57 -1.17 -8.20 30.17
N SER A 58 -0.45 -7.51 31.05
CA SER A 58 -0.72 -7.49 32.47
C SER A 58 -1.44 -6.20 32.84
N ARG A 59 -2.55 -6.33 33.56
CA ARG A 59 -3.25 -5.21 34.19
C ARG A 59 -2.98 -5.24 35.69
N LYS A 60 -2.06 -4.39 36.14
CA LYS A 60 -1.85 -4.15 37.57
C LYS A 60 -2.43 -2.76 37.86
N SER A 61 -3.52 -2.72 38.64
CA SER A 61 -4.32 -1.51 38.82
C SER A 61 -4.86 -1.01 37.46
N ASN A 62 -4.99 0.31 37.28
CA ASN A 62 -5.41 0.96 36.03
C ASN A 62 -4.30 1.06 34.97
N VAL A 63 -3.13 0.44 35.20
CA VAL A 63 -2.01 0.48 34.27
C VAL A 63 -1.97 -0.82 33.46
N VAL A 64 -1.99 -0.66 32.14
CA VAL A 64 -1.80 -1.76 31.19
C VAL A 64 -0.32 -1.81 30.82
N SER A 65 0.27 -2.99 30.93
CA SER A 65 1.68 -3.22 30.58
C SER A 65 1.80 -4.41 29.64
N ILE A 66 2.67 -4.28 28.65
CA ILE A 66 2.99 -5.34 27.70
C ILE A 66 4.30 -6.01 28.13
N SER A 67 4.32 -7.34 28.13
CA SER A 67 5.53 -8.10 28.44
C SER A 67 6.66 -7.73 27.47
N PRO A 68 7.90 -7.53 27.94
CA PRO A 68 9.03 -7.18 27.06
C PRO A 68 9.33 -8.23 25.98
N GLN A 69 8.92 -9.50 26.20
CA GLN A 69 9.11 -10.59 25.25
C GLN A 69 7.88 -10.83 24.37
N ALA A 70 6.85 -9.99 24.48
CA ALA A 70 5.64 -10.15 23.71
C ALA A 70 5.86 -9.79 22.24
N THR A 71 5.40 -10.66 21.35
CA THR A 71 5.34 -10.38 19.92
C THR A 71 3.90 -10.01 19.55
N ALA A 72 3.71 -8.81 19.00
CA ALA A 72 2.43 -8.44 18.43
C ALA A 72 2.18 -9.20 17.12
N ARG A 73 0.92 -9.37 16.74
CA ARG A 73 0.52 -9.87 15.42
C ARG A 73 -0.30 -8.83 14.68
N LEU A 74 -0.25 -8.86 13.35
CA LEU A 74 -1.02 -7.96 12.51
C LEU A 74 -2.53 -8.06 12.81
N ARG A 75 -3.17 -6.91 12.96
CA ARG A 75 -4.60 -6.74 13.26
C ARG A 75 -5.35 -5.89 12.24
N GLY A 76 -4.62 -5.22 11.36
CA GLY A 76 -5.11 -4.47 10.21
C GLY A 76 -3.97 -3.64 9.61
N CYS A 77 -3.94 -3.45 8.30
CA CYS A 77 -2.95 -2.58 7.66
C CYS A 77 -3.45 -2.14 6.28
N ILE A 78 -3.73 -0.85 6.14
CA ILE A 78 -4.19 -0.24 4.90
C ILE A 78 -3.52 1.14 4.75
N GLY A 79 -3.28 1.54 3.51
CA GLY A 79 -2.63 2.79 3.17
C GLY A 79 -2.75 3.09 1.68
N THR A 80 -2.00 4.09 1.24
CA THR A 80 -1.95 4.55 -0.14
C THR A 80 -0.52 4.82 -0.59
N PHE A 81 -0.29 4.62 -1.89
CA PHE A 81 0.93 5.00 -2.58
C PHE A 81 0.86 6.39 -3.24
N GLU A 82 -0.32 7.01 -3.23
CA GLU A 82 -0.50 8.40 -3.67
C GLU A 82 -0.33 9.35 -2.48
N PRO A 83 0.35 10.50 -2.66
CA PRO A 83 0.41 11.53 -1.62
C PRO A 83 -0.99 11.93 -1.14
N TYR A 84 -1.16 12.00 0.17
CA TYR A 84 -2.41 12.40 0.79
C TYR A 84 -2.13 13.39 1.94
N PRO A 85 -3.01 14.38 2.18
CA PRO A 85 -2.84 15.31 3.30
C PRO A 85 -2.67 14.56 4.62
N LEU A 86 -1.58 14.85 5.34
CA LEU A 86 -1.11 14.02 6.45
C LEU A 86 -2.18 13.77 7.51
N ALA A 87 -2.81 14.83 8.03
CA ALA A 87 -3.86 14.69 9.05
C ALA A 87 -5.07 13.91 8.53
N GLN A 88 -5.59 14.28 7.35
CA GLN A 88 -6.76 13.62 6.76
C GLN A 88 -6.49 12.13 6.48
N GLY A 89 -5.31 11.81 5.94
CA GLY A 89 -4.93 10.46 5.60
C GLY A 89 -4.70 9.60 6.83
N LEU A 90 -4.08 10.14 7.88
CA LEU A 90 -3.93 9.42 9.16
C LEU A 90 -5.30 9.06 9.76
N ALA A 91 -6.27 9.99 9.74
CA ALA A 91 -7.61 9.69 10.22
C ALA A 91 -8.32 8.64 9.36
N GLU A 92 -8.33 8.85 8.04
CA GLU A 92 -9.01 7.96 7.10
C GLU A 92 -8.42 6.55 7.11
N TYR A 93 -7.10 6.43 6.99
CA TYR A 93 -6.44 5.11 6.95
C TYR A 93 -6.37 4.44 8.32
N ALA A 94 -6.43 5.18 9.44
CA ALA A 94 -6.65 4.59 10.77
C ALA A 94 -8.01 3.88 10.84
N SER A 95 -9.08 4.56 10.43
CA SER A 95 -10.43 4.00 10.36
C SER A 95 -10.51 2.80 9.42
N ILE A 96 -10.03 2.95 8.19
CA ILE A 96 -10.10 1.90 7.17
C ILE A 96 -9.33 0.66 7.63
N SER A 97 -8.10 0.82 8.13
CA SER A 97 -7.30 -0.32 8.60
C SER A 97 -7.86 -0.98 9.86
N ALA A 98 -8.57 -0.24 10.73
CA ALA A 98 -9.19 -0.78 11.94
C ALA A 98 -10.51 -1.53 11.68
N PHE A 99 -11.33 -1.02 10.77
CA PHE A 99 -12.74 -1.45 10.65
C PHE A 99 -13.12 -2.03 9.29
N LYS A 100 -12.32 -1.76 8.25
CA LYS A 100 -12.66 -2.11 6.84
C LYS A 100 -11.62 -3.01 6.17
N ASP A 101 -10.56 -3.41 6.87
CA ASP A 101 -9.61 -4.42 6.39
C ASP A 101 -10.28 -5.81 6.42
N HIS A 102 -10.76 -6.28 5.26
CA HIS A 102 -11.54 -7.51 5.13
C HIS A 102 -10.82 -8.79 5.59
N ARG A 103 -9.50 -8.74 5.84
CA ARG A 103 -8.72 -9.88 6.35
C ARG A 103 -8.98 -10.11 7.84
N PHE A 104 -9.52 -9.10 8.53
CA PHE A 104 -9.76 -9.11 9.97
C PHE A 104 -11.19 -8.64 10.28
N SER A 105 -11.76 -9.08 11.40
CA SER A 105 -12.99 -8.48 11.90
C SER A 105 -12.73 -7.03 12.35
N PRO A 106 -13.73 -6.14 12.34
CA PRO A 106 -13.55 -4.78 12.89
C PRO A 106 -12.98 -4.82 14.32
N ILE A 107 -12.06 -3.91 14.64
CA ILE A 107 -11.50 -3.77 16.00
C ILE A 107 -12.62 -3.43 16.99
N SER A 108 -12.60 -4.04 18.17
CA SER A 108 -13.57 -3.77 19.25
C SER A 108 -12.95 -2.97 20.40
N GLN A 109 -13.81 -2.32 21.21
CA GLN A 109 -13.39 -1.57 22.41
C GLN A 109 -12.50 -2.38 23.35
N SER A 110 -12.81 -3.68 23.51
CA SER A 110 -12.06 -4.58 24.39
C SER A 110 -10.62 -4.88 23.93
N GLU A 111 -10.34 -4.64 22.65
CA GLU A 111 -9.02 -4.86 22.05
C GLU A 111 -8.08 -3.68 22.25
N LEU A 112 -8.59 -2.45 22.43
CA LEU A 112 -7.80 -1.21 22.49
C LEU A 112 -6.58 -1.33 23.41
N ALA A 113 -6.80 -1.80 24.64
CA ALA A 113 -5.74 -1.99 25.64
C ALA A 113 -4.58 -2.92 25.21
N ARG A 114 -4.74 -3.67 24.11
CA ARG A 114 -3.74 -4.62 23.59
C ARG A 114 -3.21 -4.21 22.22
N LEU A 115 -3.59 -3.05 21.72
CA LEU A 115 -3.17 -2.59 20.39
C LEU A 115 -1.84 -1.86 20.43
N GLU A 116 -1.16 -1.97 19.31
CA GLU A 116 -0.07 -1.09 18.89
C GLU A 116 -0.46 -0.48 17.55
N CYS A 117 -0.32 0.83 17.43
CA CYS A 117 -0.44 1.56 16.19
C CYS A 117 0.94 1.72 15.57
N GLY A 118 1.05 1.51 14.26
CA GLY A 118 2.22 1.86 13.47
C GLY A 118 1.82 2.77 12.32
N VAL A 119 2.53 3.88 12.16
CA VAL A 119 2.40 4.79 11.03
C VAL A 119 3.67 4.72 10.21
N SER A 120 3.52 4.54 8.90
CA SER A 120 4.63 4.58 7.94
C SER A 120 4.37 5.66 6.90
N LEU A 121 5.27 6.63 6.78
CA LEU A 121 5.23 7.68 5.77
C LEU A 121 6.33 7.42 4.74
N LEU A 122 5.96 7.40 3.46
CA LEU A 122 6.91 7.19 2.38
C LEU A 122 7.52 8.53 1.95
N THR A 123 8.85 8.62 1.97
CA THR A 123 9.61 9.86 1.76
C THR A 123 10.74 9.67 0.75
N GLY A 124 11.31 10.78 0.26
CA GLY A 124 12.52 10.75 -0.57
C GLY A 124 12.36 9.99 -1.89
N PHE A 125 11.26 10.22 -2.63
CA PHE A 125 11.06 9.59 -3.93
C PHE A 125 12.01 10.16 -4.99
N GLU A 126 12.87 9.31 -5.54
CA GLU A 126 13.87 9.65 -6.56
C GLU A 126 13.73 8.71 -7.76
N GLU A 127 13.90 9.20 -8.99
CA GLU A 127 14.06 8.32 -10.15
C GLU A 127 15.44 7.67 -10.08
N CYS A 128 15.51 6.36 -10.39
CA CYS A 128 16.75 5.60 -10.44
C CYS A 128 17.42 5.77 -11.81
N ASP A 129 18.76 5.74 -11.84
CA ASP A 129 19.53 5.79 -13.11
C ASP A 129 19.32 4.53 -13.96
N ASP A 130 19.21 3.37 -13.30
CA ASP A 130 18.84 2.09 -13.89
C ASP A 130 17.93 1.29 -12.94
N TYR A 131 17.40 0.15 -13.41
CA TYR A 131 16.42 -0.64 -12.64
C TYR A 131 16.98 -1.30 -11.37
N LEU A 132 18.29 -1.27 -11.15
CA LEU A 132 19.01 -1.79 -9.99
C LEU A 132 19.63 -0.68 -9.10
N ASP A 133 19.47 0.60 -9.46
CA ASP A 133 19.96 1.75 -8.70
C ASP A 133 19.11 2.07 -7.46
N TRP A 134 19.11 1.13 -6.52
CA TRP A 134 18.47 1.23 -5.21
C TRP A 134 19.22 0.32 -4.21
N GLU A 135 18.80 0.23 -2.95
CA GLU A 135 19.53 -0.54 -1.93
C GLU A 135 18.56 -1.40 -1.13
N VAL A 136 18.86 -2.70 -1.02
CA VAL A 136 18.00 -3.68 -0.34
C VAL A 136 17.95 -3.36 1.15
N GLY A 137 16.76 -3.37 1.73
CA GLY A 137 16.53 -3.05 3.15
C GLY A 137 16.61 -1.55 3.48
N VAL A 138 16.89 -0.71 2.47
CA VAL A 138 16.93 0.75 2.63
C VAL A 138 15.84 1.41 1.79
N HIS A 139 15.71 0.98 0.54
CA HIS A 139 14.79 1.58 -0.42
C HIS A 139 13.62 0.65 -0.75
N GLY A 140 12.42 1.22 -0.81
CA GLY A 140 11.31 0.65 -1.55
C GLY A 140 11.44 0.97 -3.04
N ILE A 141 10.77 0.20 -3.89
CA ILE A 141 10.78 0.40 -5.35
C ILE A 141 9.37 0.63 -5.86
N TYR A 142 9.20 1.58 -6.77
CA TYR A 142 7.97 1.81 -7.53
C TYR A 142 8.29 1.77 -9.02
N ILE A 143 7.81 0.72 -9.69
CA ILE A 143 8.13 0.46 -11.10
C ILE A 143 7.03 0.97 -12.03
N HIS A 144 7.44 1.44 -13.20
CA HIS A 144 6.56 1.74 -14.34
C HIS A 144 7.11 1.04 -15.57
N LEU A 145 6.39 0.03 -16.05
CA LEU A 145 6.68 -0.67 -17.29
C LEU A 145 5.75 -0.16 -18.39
N PRO A 146 6.25 0.40 -19.50
CA PRO A 146 5.41 0.69 -20.67
C PRO A 146 4.66 -0.57 -21.10
N ASN A 147 3.34 -0.49 -21.25
CA ASN A 147 2.51 -1.67 -21.52
C ASN A 147 2.77 -2.18 -22.95
N PRO A 148 3.40 -3.36 -23.12
CA PRO A 148 3.74 -3.86 -24.45
C PRO A 148 2.51 -4.21 -25.29
N ALA A 149 1.35 -4.44 -24.67
CA ALA A 149 0.09 -4.70 -25.38
C ALA A 149 -0.47 -3.47 -26.10
N LEU A 150 0.00 -2.27 -25.73
CA LEU A 150 -0.41 -0.99 -26.32
C LEU A 150 0.68 -0.34 -27.18
N ALA A 151 1.88 -0.92 -27.19
CA ALA A 151 2.95 -0.46 -28.05
C ALA A 151 2.52 -0.63 -29.52
N PRO A 152 2.71 0.39 -30.38
CA PRO A 152 2.50 0.22 -31.80
C PRO A 152 3.44 -0.88 -32.31
N LYS A 153 2.90 -1.97 -32.88
CA LYS A 153 3.72 -2.96 -33.61
C LYS A 153 4.47 -2.20 -34.71
N PRO A 154 5.81 -2.31 -34.85
CA PRO A 154 6.48 -3.61 -35.01
C PRO A 154 7.93 -3.69 -34.46
N LEU A 155 8.22 -4.53 -33.44
CA LEU A 155 9.61 -4.78 -32.98
C LEU A 155 9.86 -6.21 -32.45
N LEU A 156 9.18 -7.23 -32.99
CA LEU A 156 9.66 -8.62 -32.95
C LEU A 156 9.48 -9.16 -34.36
N GLY A 157 10.58 -9.18 -35.12
CA GLY A 157 10.59 -9.61 -36.51
C GLY A 157 10.37 -11.11 -36.68
N GLY A 158 9.71 -11.45 -37.79
CA GLY A 158 9.91 -12.68 -38.55
C GLY A 158 9.26 -13.96 -38.00
N GLY A 159 8.15 -14.38 -38.61
CA GLY A 159 7.60 -15.72 -38.39
C GLY A 159 6.29 -15.98 -39.10
N ASN A 160 6.41 -16.29 -40.40
CA ASN A 160 5.51 -17.01 -41.30
C ASN A 160 4.00 -16.67 -41.33
N GLU A 161 3.63 -16.08 -42.46
CA GLU A 161 2.35 -16.25 -43.10
C GLU A 161 2.19 -17.73 -43.50
N ASP A 162 1.24 -18.44 -42.89
CA ASP A 162 0.72 -19.68 -43.45
C ASP A 162 -0.80 -19.71 -43.31
N SER A 163 -1.44 -19.36 -44.43
CA SER A 163 -2.56 -20.05 -45.05
C SER A 163 -3.46 -20.92 -44.17
N ALA A 164 -4.72 -20.53 -44.03
CA ALA A 164 -5.83 -21.49 -44.04
C ALA A 164 -7.09 -20.88 -44.66
N SER A 165 -7.46 -21.52 -45.76
CA SER A 165 -8.59 -21.41 -46.67
C SER A 165 -10.00 -21.35 -46.05
N SER A 166 -10.86 -20.73 -46.86
CA SER A 166 -12.31 -20.68 -46.90
C SER A 166 -13.07 -22.00 -46.76
N SER A 167 -14.25 -21.96 -46.14
CA SER A 167 -15.41 -22.77 -46.56
C SER A 167 -16.72 -22.01 -46.36
N SER A 168 -17.45 -21.90 -47.46
CA SER A 168 -18.78 -21.33 -47.65
C SER A 168 -19.91 -22.19 -47.06
N GLY A 169 -20.95 -21.55 -46.52
CA GLY A 169 -22.22 -22.18 -46.18
C GLY A 169 -23.35 -21.16 -46.24
N SER A 170 -24.25 -21.30 -47.22
CA SER A 170 -25.44 -20.49 -47.44
C SER A 170 -26.61 -21.00 -46.60
N GLY A 171 -27.38 -20.09 -45.99
CA GLY A 171 -28.68 -20.37 -45.40
C GLY A 171 -29.39 -19.06 -45.05
N ALA A 172 -30.47 -18.76 -45.76
CA ALA A 172 -31.28 -17.55 -45.59
C ALA A 172 -32.49 -17.83 -44.67
N SER A 173 -32.90 -16.86 -43.81
CA SER A 173 -34.28 -16.31 -43.72
C SER A 173 -34.50 -15.37 -42.50
N THR A 174 -34.89 -14.13 -42.85
CA THR A 174 -35.79 -13.14 -42.18
C THR A 174 -35.44 -12.41 -40.84
N PRO A 175 -35.89 -11.14 -40.67
CA PRO A 175 -35.29 -10.10 -39.79
C PRO A 175 -36.12 -9.74 -38.54
N ALA A 176 -35.49 -9.10 -37.53
CA ALA A 176 -36.05 -8.08 -36.61
C ALA A 176 -34.98 -7.61 -35.58
N PRO A 177 -35.26 -6.58 -34.78
CA PRO A 177 -34.86 -5.19 -34.95
C PRO A 177 -33.48 -4.84 -34.37
N ALA A 178 -32.99 -3.66 -34.73
CA ALA A 178 -31.74 -3.07 -34.28
C ALA A 178 -31.63 -3.01 -32.74
N SER A 179 -30.91 -3.97 -32.16
CA SER A 179 -30.21 -3.75 -30.90
C SER A 179 -28.85 -3.17 -31.26
N SER A 180 -28.60 -1.95 -30.79
CA SER A 180 -27.34 -1.26 -30.93
C SER A 180 -26.21 -2.22 -30.55
N LYS A 181 -25.41 -2.66 -31.53
CA LYS A 181 -24.12 -3.28 -31.27
C LYS A 181 -23.33 -2.24 -30.50
N LYS A 182 -23.40 -2.28 -29.17
CA LYS A 182 -22.38 -1.68 -28.32
C LYS A 182 -21.12 -2.41 -28.74
N SER A 183 -20.39 -1.76 -29.63
CA SER A 183 -18.98 -1.98 -29.85
C SER A 183 -18.41 -2.41 -28.51
N ARG A 184 -17.95 -3.66 -28.42
CA ARG A 184 -17.02 -4.05 -27.38
C ARG A 184 -15.79 -3.18 -27.65
N LEU A 185 -15.82 -1.94 -27.17
CA LEU A 185 -14.62 -1.16 -26.91
C LEU A 185 -13.81 -2.08 -26.02
N SER A 186 -12.83 -2.76 -26.61
CA SER A 186 -11.73 -3.32 -25.85
C SER A 186 -11.25 -2.16 -25.01
N ARG A 187 -11.55 -2.17 -23.71
CA ARG A 187 -11.08 -1.14 -22.81
C ARG A 187 -9.56 -1.25 -22.88
N ALA A 188 -8.94 -0.36 -23.65
CA ALA A 188 -7.51 -0.35 -23.82
C ALA A 188 -6.91 -0.37 -22.41
N GLY A 189 -5.96 -1.27 -22.18
CA GLY A 189 -5.31 -1.40 -20.88
C GLY A 189 -4.66 -0.09 -20.42
N PRO A 190 -4.14 -0.03 -19.20
CA PRO A 190 -3.37 1.14 -18.79
C PRO A 190 -2.11 1.25 -19.66
N ALA A 191 -1.70 2.49 -19.97
CA ALA A 191 -0.50 2.78 -20.76
C ALA A 191 0.78 2.25 -20.11
N PHE A 192 0.79 2.17 -18.78
CA PHE A 192 1.87 1.61 -17.98
C PHE A 192 1.32 0.55 -17.03
N LEU A 193 2.12 -0.47 -16.79
CA LEU A 193 1.94 -1.43 -15.72
C LEU A 193 2.78 -0.97 -14.53
N THR A 194 2.18 -0.82 -13.36
CA THR A 194 2.86 -0.33 -12.17
C THR A 194 2.77 -1.31 -11.01
N ALA A 195 3.82 -1.35 -10.20
CA ALA A 195 3.86 -2.12 -8.96
C ALA A 195 4.86 -1.51 -8.00
N THR A 196 4.69 -1.81 -6.73
CA THR A 196 5.51 -1.27 -5.65
C THR A 196 5.81 -2.32 -4.60
N TYR A 197 6.99 -2.19 -3.99
CA TYR A 197 7.41 -2.93 -2.80
C TYR A 197 8.01 -1.98 -1.78
N LEU A 198 7.56 -2.12 -0.52
CA LEU A 198 8.11 -1.39 0.62
C LEU A 198 9.56 -1.85 0.94
N PRO A 199 10.37 -1.02 1.61
CA PRO A 199 11.77 -1.34 1.94
C PRO A 199 11.97 -2.71 2.61
N ASP A 200 11.04 -3.11 3.49
CA ASP A 200 11.15 -4.33 4.30
C ASP A 200 10.79 -5.61 3.52
N VAL A 201 10.00 -5.50 2.44
CA VAL A 201 9.50 -6.70 1.73
C VAL A 201 10.64 -7.48 1.08
N ILE A 202 11.61 -6.78 0.51
CA ILE A 202 12.71 -7.39 -0.26
C ILE A 202 13.65 -8.21 0.65
N PRO A 203 14.17 -7.67 1.77
CA PRO A 203 14.97 -8.47 2.70
C PRO A 203 14.17 -9.59 3.37
N ASP A 204 12.90 -9.38 3.72
CA ASP A 204 12.04 -10.42 4.32
C ASP A 204 11.86 -11.63 3.40
N GLN A 205 11.84 -11.41 2.09
CA GLN A 205 11.77 -12.49 1.09
C GLN A 205 13.15 -13.10 0.76
N GLY A 206 14.24 -12.46 1.19
CA GLY A 206 15.60 -12.87 0.81
C GLY A 206 15.90 -12.67 -0.68
N TRP A 207 15.21 -11.75 -1.35
CA TRP A 207 15.39 -11.52 -2.79
C TRP A 207 16.64 -10.69 -3.08
N THR A 208 17.32 -11.04 -4.17
CA THR A 208 18.24 -10.15 -4.86
C THR A 208 17.48 -8.99 -5.53
N LYS A 209 18.20 -7.94 -5.94
CA LYS A 209 17.59 -6.80 -6.64
C LYS A 209 16.86 -7.23 -7.93
N GLN A 210 17.47 -8.11 -8.70
CA GLN A 210 16.89 -8.58 -9.95
C GLN A 210 15.63 -9.43 -9.72
N GLU A 211 15.64 -10.31 -8.71
CA GLU A 211 14.45 -11.10 -8.34
C GLU A 211 13.30 -10.20 -7.87
N ALA A 212 13.60 -9.15 -7.09
CA ALA A 212 12.61 -8.17 -6.66
C ALA A 212 11.99 -7.42 -7.85
N ILE A 213 12.81 -7.03 -8.85
CA ILE A 213 12.35 -6.37 -10.07
C ILE A 213 11.49 -7.31 -10.91
N ASP A 214 11.93 -8.55 -11.13
CA ASP A 214 11.16 -9.54 -11.89
C ASP A 214 9.82 -9.85 -11.20
N SER A 215 9.83 -9.97 -9.87
CA SER A 215 8.61 -10.12 -9.08
C SER A 215 7.69 -8.90 -9.18
N ALA A 216 8.25 -7.68 -9.15
CA ALA A 216 7.49 -6.45 -9.29
C ALA A 216 6.84 -6.37 -10.69
N ILE A 217 7.56 -6.73 -11.75
CA ILE A 217 7.03 -6.81 -13.12
C ILE A 217 5.82 -7.76 -13.18
N ARG A 218 5.92 -8.95 -12.56
CA ARG A 218 4.80 -9.90 -12.47
C ARG A 218 3.64 -9.31 -11.70
N LYS A 219 3.91 -8.66 -10.56
CA LYS A 219 2.92 -8.00 -9.71
C LYS A 219 2.21 -6.85 -10.43
N ALA A 220 2.88 -6.16 -11.35
CA ALA A 220 2.32 -5.12 -12.20
C ALA A 220 1.34 -5.68 -13.26
N GLY A 221 1.30 -7.01 -13.43
CA GLY A 221 0.40 -7.70 -14.35
C GLY A 221 1.05 -8.13 -15.67
N PHE A 222 2.37 -8.02 -15.82
CA PHE A 222 3.05 -8.49 -17.02
C PHE A 222 3.18 -10.03 -17.03
N THR A 223 2.52 -10.67 -18.00
CA THR A 223 2.49 -12.13 -18.14
C THR A 223 3.48 -12.67 -19.17
N GLY A 224 4.13 -11.80 -19.95
CA GLY A 224 5.10 -12.20 -20.98
C GLY A 224 6.43 -12.75 -20.42
N ARG A 225 7.38 -13.01 -21.34
CA ARG A 225 8.76 -13.38 -20.97
C ARG A 225 9.49 -12.11 -20.50
N ILE A 226 10.12 -12.18 -19.33
CA ILE A 226 10.94 -11.08 -18.80
C ILE A 226 12.34 -11.21 -19.42
N THR A 227 12.63 -10.37 -20.41
CA THR A 227 13.94 -10.25 -21.06
C THR A 227 14.67 -9.01 -20.55
N ASP A 228 15.95 -8.85 -20.90
CA ASP A 228 16.72 -7.67 -20.52
C ASP A 228 16.13 -6.39 -21.12
N ASP A 229 15.58 -6.43 -22.34
CA ASP A 229 14.86 -5.28 -22.92
C ASP A 229 13.66 -4.85 -22.07
N ILE A 230 12.93 -5.82 -21.49
CA ILE A 230 11.80 -5.52 -20.59
C ILE A 230 12.30 -4.86 -19.29
N ARG A 231 13.42 -5.35 -18.72
CA ARG A 231 14.01 -4.74 -17.53
C ARG A 231 14.55 -3.34 -17.80
N ASN A 232 15.25 -3.17 -18.92
CA ASN A 232 15.80 -1.89 -19.35
C ASN A 232 14.72 -0.86 -19.74
N ALA A 233 13.52 -1.31 -20.10
CA ALA A 233 12.37 -0.44 -20.34
C ALA A 233 11.69 0.07 -19.06
N LEU A 234 12.06 -0.46 -17.88
CA LEU A 234 11.50 0.01 -16.62
C LEU A 234 11.95 1.42 -16.30
N ARG A 235 11.01 2.23 -15.84
CA ARG A 235 11.31 3.39 -15.01
C ARG A 235 11.08 3.01 -13.55
N VAL A 236 12.14 3.09 -12.75
CA VAL A 236 12.09 2.74 -11.33
C VAL A 236 12.24 4.02 -10.53
N ARG A 237 11.36 4.22 -9.55
CA ARG A 237 11.55 5.20 -8.49
C ARG A 237 11.91 4.47 -7.21
N ARG A 238 12.91 4.96 -6.49
CA ARG A 238 13.24 4.52 -5.14
C ARG A 238 12.67 5.50 -4.12
N TYR A 239 12.36 5.01 -2.94
CA TYR A 239 11.89 5.84 -1.83
C TYR A 239 12.26 5.18 -0.49
N ARG A 240 12.16 5.94 0.60
CA ARG A 240 12.36 5.46 1.97
C ARG A 240 11.03 5.44 2.72
N SER A 241 10.99 4.73 3.83
CA SER A 241 9.85 4.73 4.74
C SER A 241 10.32 5.18 6.12
N GLU A 242 9.69 6.21 6.66
CA GLU A 242 9.86 6.63 8.05
C GLU A 242 8.71 6.05 8.86
N LYS A 243 9.05 5.28 9.90
CA LYS A 243 8.08 4.51 10.68
C LYS A 243 8.16 4.88 12.15
N VAL A 244 6.99 5.06 12.74
CA VAL A 244 6.80 5.22 14.19
C VAL A 244 5.75 4.24 14.66
N GLN A 245 5.88 3.78 15.90
CA GLN A 245 4.91 2.90 16.54
C GLN A 245 4.70 3.32 17.98
N CYS A 246 3.48 3.16 18.48
CA CYS A 246 3.20 3.28 19.90
C CYS A 246 2.10 2.31 20.32
N THR A 247 2.12 1.94 21.59
CA THR A 247 1.08 1.12 22.20
C THR A 247 -0.08 1.99 22.66
N TYR A 248 -1.24 1.38 22.86
CA TYR A 248 -2.37 2.08 23.46
C TYR A 248 -2.05 2.59 24.87
N ALA A 249 -1.16 1.91 25.60
CA ALA A 249 -0.71 2.38 26.92
C ALA A 249 0.07 3.72 26.81
N ASP A 250 0.92 3.87 25.79
CA ASP A 250 1.64 5.12 25.53
C ASP A 250 0.67 6.26 25.19
N TYR A 251 -0.34 5.98 24.37
CA TYR A 251 -1.40 6.93 24.05
C TYR A 251 -2.19 7.37 25.29
N VAL A 252 -2.58 6.42 26.14
CA VAL A 252 -3.30 6.73 27.39
C VAL A 252 -2.44 7.55 28.35
N ALA A 253 -1.15 7.24 28.47
CA ALA A 253 -0.22 8.01 29.28
C ALA A 253 -0.08 9.44 28.75
N TRP A 254 0.15 9.60 27.44
CA TRP A 254 0.20 10.92 26.79
C TRP A 254 -1.06 11.75 27.05
N LYS A 255 -2.25 11.13 26.95
CA LYS A 255 -3.54 11.80 27.18
C LYS A 255 -3.75 12.26 28.63
N GLN A 256 -3.09 11.63 29.60
CA GLN A 256 -3.14 12.02 31.01
C GLN A 256 -2.21 13.20 31.34
N ASP A 257 -1.18 13.39 30.52
CA ASP A 257 -0.18 14.45 30.67
C ASP A 257 -0.56 15.76 29.93
N GLN A 258 -1.68 15.77 29.21
CA GLN A 258 -2.25 16.95 28.52
C GLN A 258 -3.29 17.66 29.40
#